data_AF-N1J8U0-F1
#
_entry.id   AF-N1J8U0-F1
#
_cell.length_a   1.000
_cell.length_b   1.000
_cell.length_c   1.000
_cell.angle_alpha   90.00
_cell.angle_beta   90.00
_cell.angle_gamma   90.00
#
_symmetry.space_group_name_H-M   'P 1'
#
loop_
_entity.id
_entity.type
_entity.pdbx_description
1 polymer ?
#
loop_
_entity_poly.entity_id
_entity_poly.type
_entity_poly.pdbx_seq_one_letter_code
_entity_poly.pdbx_strand_id
1 'polypeptide(L)'
;MDQDDGNWRNGIKVLERYENVQRITKRLELKAAEFNQSPQERAFEVENTAYKASQSRDAYNSACNAYAELSRPISNLLRVETEPDSPGIDIGNYQGCHHISSGLCSDVYRCNAVALKVILQLHNVEPHNPELEVKILSSLNHPSIIKLNTVFRDPSNRLILVFPYQAFTLATFLAAGPLPPGSIARWFCDIFSALKYLHAQGIIHRDIKPSNVLIASDTAPALLSDFGTAWHPAFSASFESPTSKCLEVGTTSYRAPETLFGHRGYSTPLDLWATGAMLAECLRNPPKCLFDSRNTTETGNQLGLILSMFQTLGTPTRETWPEASTFNTPPFDWYKEFPAKDWKTILVNVEESGIDLVRRLLVWESGKRLTAIEVS
;
A
#
# COMPACT_ATOMS: atom_id res chain seq x y z
N MET A 1 46.37 -31.37 -15.86
CA MET A 1 45.55 -30.15 -15.77
C MET A 1 44.12 -30.63 -15.81
N ASP A 2 43.63 -31.08 -14.65
CA ASP A 2 42.30 -31.64 -14.53
C ASP A 2 41.29 -30.49 -14.51
N GLN A 3 40.48 -30.42 -15.57
CA GLN A 3 39.24 -29.65 -15.59
C GLN A 3 38.23 -30.40 -14.71
N ASP A 4 38.19 -30.04 -13.44
CA ASP A 4 37.04 -30.33 -12.58
C ASP A 4 35.92 -29.34 -12.95
N ASP A 5 35.27 -29.56 -14.10
CA ASP A 5 33.99 -28.93 -14.42
C ASP A 5 32.92 -29.60 -13.55
N GLY A 6 32.98 -29.27 -12.25
CA GLY A 6 31.99 -29.63 -11.27
C GLY A 6 30.63 -29.17 -11.77
N ASN A 7 29.80 -30.13 -12.18
CA ASN A 7 28.43 -29.90 -12.65
C ASN A 7 27.75 -28.89 -11.73
N TRP A 8 27.55 -27.65 -12.21
CA TRP A 8 27.07 -26.51 -11.41
C TRP A 8 25.76 -26.80 -10.67
N ARG A 9 25.01 -27.79 -11.16
CA ARG A 9 23.80 -28.37 -10.56
C ARG A 9 24.04 -28.98 -9.18
N ASN A 10 25.20 -29.57 -8.93
CA ASN A 10 25.57 -30.12 -7.62
C ASN A 10 25.76 -29.02 -6.56
N GLY A 11 25.98 -27.77 -6.98
CA GLY A 11 26.11 -26.61 -6.09
C GLY A 11 24.80 -25.86 -5.82
N ILE A 12 23.67 -26.27 -6.41
CA ILE A 12 22.37 -25.62 -6.19
C ILE A 12 21.59 -26.37 -5.12
N LYS A 13 21.24 -25.65 -4.06
CA LYS A 13 20.45 -26.23 -2.96
C LYS A 13 18.98 -26.29 -3.35
N VAL A 14 18.27 -27.31 -2.84
CA VAL A 14 16.82 -27.46 -3.02
C VAL A 14 16.06 -26.20 -2.57
N LEU A 15 16.53 -25.57 -1.50
CA LEU A 15 15.96 -24.33 -0.98
C LEU A 15 16.07 -23.16 -1.97
N GLU A 16 17.18 -23.05 -2.70
CA GLU A 16 17.40 -21.99 -3.68
C GLU A 16 16.48 -22.16 -4.90
N ARG A 17 16.29 -23.41 -5.36
CA ARG A 17 15.31 -23.72 -6.41
C ARG A 17 13.89 -23.42 -5.96
N TYR A 18 13.56 -23.76 -4.72
CA TYR A 18 12.27 -23.44 -4.13
C TYR A 18 12.03 -21.93 -4.02
N GLU A 19 13.04 -21.17 -3.59
CA GLU A 19 12.97 -19.69 -3.56
C GLU A 19 12.78 -19.08 -4.94
N ASN A 20 13.43 -19.63 -5.97
CA ASN A 20 13.22 -19.22 -7.36
C ASN A 20 11.80 -19.52 -7.84
N VAL A 21 11.28 -20.71 -7.55
CA VAL A 21 9.87 -21.07 -7.85
C VAL A 21 8.92 -20.12 -7.12
N GLN A 22 9.09 -19.89 -5.81
CA GLN A 22 8.24 -18.97 -5.05
C GLN A 22 8.29 -17.53 -5.59
N ARG A 23 9.48 -17.08 -6.03
CA ARG A 23 9.66 -15.75 -6.64
C ARG A 23 8.93 -15.64 -7.98
N ILE A 24 8.98 -16.69 -8.80
CA ILE A 24 8.26 -16.75 -10.09
C ILE A 24 6.75 -16.87 -9.86
N THR A 25 6.31 -17.73 -8.92
CA THR A 25 4.89 -17.92 -8.54
C THR A 25 4.26 -16.59 -8.12
N LYS A 26 4.87 -15.88 -7.16
CA LYS A 26 4.37 -14.59 -6.67
C LYS A 26 4.22 -13.54 -7.77
N ARG A 27 4.99 -13.65 -8.86
CA ARG A 27 4.92 -12.75 -10.02
C ARG A 27 3.91 -13.21 -11.07
N LEU A 28 3.71 -14.52 -11.24
CA LEU A 28 2.67 -15.09 -12.11
C LEU A 28 1.27 -14.94 -11.50
N GLU A 29 1.14 -14.93 -10.18
CA GLU A 29 -0.11 -14.61 -9.47
C GLU A 29 -0.60 -13.20 -9.79
N LEU A 30 0.32 -12.26 -10.03
CA LEU A 30 0.01 -10.89 -10.51
C LEU A 30 -0.49 -10.85 -11.97
N LYS A 31 -0.42 -11.97 -12.69
CA LYS A 31 -0.83 -12.13 -14.11
C LYS A 31 -1.91 -13.23 -14.28
N ALA A 32 -2.54 -13.67 -13.20
CA ALA A 32 -3.39 -14.88 -13.17
C ALA A 32 -4.65 -14.82 -14.07
N ALA A 33 -4.99 -13.67 -14.65
CA ALA A 33 -6.11 -13.54 -15.60
C ALA A 33 -5.82 -14.13 -17.00
N GLU A 34 -4.56 -14.41 -17.36
CA GLU A 34 -4.19 -14.76 -18.74
C GLU A 34 -4.04 -16.28 -19.02
N PHE A 35 -4.15 -17.18 -18.02
CA PHE A 35 -3.73 -18.60 -18.20
C PHE A 35 -4.61 -19.66 -17.49
N ASN A 36 -4.84 -20.79 -18.16
CA ASN A 36 -5.61 -21.96 -17.68
C ASN A 36 -4.88 -22.89 -16.68
N GLN A 37 -3.68 -22.51 -16.20
CA GLN A 37 -2.86 -23.31 -15.28
C GLN A 37 -2.58 -22.53 -14.00
N SER A 38 -2.40 -23.21 -12.87
CA SER A 38 -2.09 -22.50 -11.62
C SER A 38 -0.72 -21.80 -11.71
N PRO A 39 -0.58 -20.57 -11.16
CA PRO A 39 0.69 -19.84 -11.17
C PRO A 39 1.87 -20.63 -10.61
N GLN A 40 1.61 -21.52 -9.65
CA GLN A 40 2.61 -22.35 -8.99
C GLN A 40 3.10 -23.51 -9.87
N GLU A 41 2.21 -24.18 -10.60
CA GLU A 41 2.59 -25.21 -11.57
C GLU A 41 3.44 -24.62 -12.69
N ARG A 42 3.04 -23.45 -13.19
CA ARG A 42 3.77 -22.76 -14.26
C ARG A 42 5.14 -22.26 -13.79
N ALA A 43 5.23 -21.70 -12.58
CA ALA A 43 6.50 -21.30 -12.00
C ALA A 43 7.47 -22.48 -11.85
N PHE A 44 6.96 -23.65 -11.46
CA PHE A 44 7.73 -24.87 -11.38
C PHE A 44 8.22 -25.32 -12.78
N GLU A 45 7.37 -25.28 -13.80
CA GLU A 45 7.77 -25.60 -15.18
C GLU A 45 8.85 -24.65 -15.72
N VAL A 46 8.72 -23.35 -15.44
CA VAL A 46 9.67 -22.32 -15.89
C VAL A 46 11.03 -22.54 -15.23
N GLU A 47 11.06 -22.72 -13.90
CA GLU A 47 12.31 -22.99 -13.18
C GLU A 47 12.94 -24.31 -13.64
N ASN A 48 12.13 -25.36 -13.84
CA ASN A 48 12.63 -26.67 -14.23
C ASN A 48 13.16 -26.67 -15.67
N THR A 49 12.53 -25.92 -16.56
CA THR A 49 13.02 -25.67 -17.92
C THR A 49 14.35 -24.92 -17.89
N ALA A 50 14.44 -23.85 -17.10
CA ALA A 50 15.69 -23.10 -16.93
C ALA A 50 16.81 -23.97 -16.34
N TYR A 51 16.52 -24.81 -15.35
CA TYR A 51 17.46 -25.72 -14.72
C TYR A 51 18.01 -26.79 -15.69
N LYS A 52 17.15 -27.31 -16.58
CA LYS A 52 17.53 -28.30 -17.60
C LYS A 52 18.29 -27.68 -18.77
N ALA A 53 17.84 -26.53 -19.27
CA ALA A 53 18.37 -25.91 -20.48
C ALA A 53 19.68 -25.14 -20.24
N SER A 54 19.96 -24.69 -19.01
CA SER A 54 21.12 -23.86 -18.74
C SER A 54 22.43 -24.66 -18.73
N GLN A 55 23.47 -24.04 -19.29
CA GLN A 55 24.82 -24.64 -19.36
C GLN A 55 25.71 -24.18 -18.19
N SER A 56 25.35 -23.11 -17.48
CA SER A 56 26.05 -22.60 -16.31
C SER A 56 25.09 -22.05 -15.26
N ARG A 57 25.59 -21.83 -14.03
CA ARG A 57 24.82 -21.22 -12.93
C ARG A 57 24.35 -19.80 -13.27
N ASP A 58 25.19 -19.01 -13.93
CA ASP A 58 24.84 -17.64 -14.31
C ASP A 58 23.77 -17.61 -15.41
N ALA A 59 23.81 -18.56 -16.35
CA ALA A 59 22.76 -18.73 -17.36
C ALA A 59 21.43 -19.16 -16.72
N TYR A 60 21.46 -20.05 -15.73
CA TYR A 60 20.27 -20.46 -14.96
C TYR A 60 19.68 -19.29 -14.17
N ASN A 61 20.51 -18.55 -13.44
CA ASN A 61 20.08 -17.37 -12.70
C ASN A 61 19.51 -16.31 -13.64
N SER A 62 20.17 -16.07 -14.77
CA SER A 62 19.71 -15.13 -15.80
C SER A 62 18.41 -15.57 -16.45
N ALA A 63 18.18 -16.88 -16.68
CA ALA A 63 16.92 -17.37 -17.23
C ALA A 63 15.76 -17.28 -16.23
N CYS A 64 15.99 -17.68 -14.97
CA CYS A 64 15.02 -17.49 -13.89
C CYS A 64 14.72 -16.00 -13.66
N ASN A 65 15.75 -15.14 -13.78
CA ASN A 65 15.61 -13.70 -13.66
C ASN A 65 15.00 -13.06 -14.91
N ALA A 66 15.22 -13.56 -16.13
CA ALA A 66 14.63 -13.01 -17.35
C ALA A 66 13.12 -13.24 -17.40
N TYR A 67 12.65 -14.38 -16.90
CA TYR A 67 11.22 -14.59 -16.64
C TYR A 67 10.70 -13.73 -15.48
N ALA A 68 11.56 -13.35 -14.53
CA ALA A 68 11.25 -12.36 -13.49
C ALA A 68 11.36 -10.89 -13.99
N GLU A 69 12.11 -10.63 -15.07
CA GLU A 69 12.42 -9.33 -15.68
C GLU A 69 11.58 -9.04 -16.94
N LEU A 70 10.55 -9.85 -17.21
CA LEU A 70 9.39 -9.42 -18.02
C LEU A 70 8.57 -8.34 -17.28
N SER A 71 9.28 -7.32 -16.81
CA SER A 71 8.87 -5.99 -16.44
C SER A 71 8.36 -5.36 -17.72
N ARG A 72 7.04 -5.20 -17.85
CA ARG A 72 6.56 -4.25 -18.85
C ARG A 72 7.11 -2.89 -18.40
N PRO A 73 7.85 -2.15 -19.26
CA PRO A 73 8.18 -0.77 -18.94
C PRO A 73 6.87 -0.04 -18.61
N ILE A 74 6.91 0.94 -17.69
CA ILE A 74 5.75 1.71 -17.23
C ILE A 74 4.91 2.23 -18.42
N SER A 75 5.57 2.56 -19.54
CA SER A 75 4.95 2.95 -20.81
C SER A 75 3.98 1.92 -21.42
N ASN A 76 4.11 0.63 -21.08
CA ASN A 76 3.28 -0.47 -21.57
C ASN A 76 2.15 -0.87 -20.61
N LEU A 77 2.16 -0.43 -19.34
CA LEU A 77 0.98 -0.57 -18.46
C LEU A 77 -0.16 0.34 -18.97
N LEU A 78 0.20 1.55 -19.42
CA LEU A 78 -0.71 2.55 -19.99
C LEU A 78 -1.43 2.10 -21.27
N ARG A 79 -1.10 0.95 -21.86
CA ARG A 79 -1.68 0.41 -23.10
C ARG A 79 -2.73 -0.68 -22.89
N VAL A 80 -3.02 -1.05 -21.65
CA VAL A 80 -3.95 -2.15 -21.33
C VAL A 80 -5.32 -1.58 -20.99
N GLU A 81 -6.08 -1.16 -22.01
CA GLU A 81 -7.53 -1.24 -21.94
C GLU A 81 -7.92 -2.61 -22.48
N THR A 82 -7.85 -3.64 -21.64
CA THR A 82 -8.44 -4.93 -22.01
C THR A 82 -9.95 -4.81 -21.90
N GLU A 83 -10.63 -5.27 -22.96
CA GLU A 83 -12.08 -5.54 -22.91
C GLU A 83 -12.37 -6.42 -21.68
N PRO A 84 -13.40 -6.11 -20.90
CA PRO A 84 -13.67 -6.83 -19.67
C PRO A 84 -14.15 -8.25 -19.96
N ASP A 85 -13.56 -9.24 -19.27
CA ASP A 85 -13.84 -10.68 -19.45
C ASP A 85 -15.25 -11.13 -18.99
N SER A 86 -16.08 -10.21 -18.50
CA SER A 86 -17.41 -10.49 -17.96
C SER A 86 -18.50 -9.81 -18.78
N PRO A 87 -19.73 -10.38 -18.87
CA PRO A 87 -20.82 -9.81 -19.65
C PRO A 87 -21.33 -8.45 -19.14
N GLY A 88 -20.77 -7.92 -18.04
CA GLY A 88 -21.21 -6.70 -17.37
C GLY A 88 -22.53 -6.92 -16.62
N ILE A 89 -22.78 -6.08 -15.61
CA ILE A 89 -24.04 -6.02 -14.87
C ILE A 89 -24.60 -4.60 -14.87
N ASP A 90 -25.91 -4.47 -14.77
CA ASP A 90 -26.54 -3.15 -14.66
C ASP A 90 -26.63 -2.72 -13.18
N ILE A 91 -26.23 -1.48 -12.91
CA ILE A 91 -26.24 -0.87 -11.57
C ILE A 91 -26.95 0.47 -11.65
N GLY A 92 -28.24 0.51 -11.29
CA GLY A 92 -29.06 1.71 -11.44
C GLY A 92 -29.17 2.11 -12.91
N ASN A 93 -28.75 3.34 -13.24
CA ASN A 93 -28.74 3.84 -14.62
C ASN A 93 -27.46 3.51 -15.40
N TYR A 94 -26.51 2.80 -14.78
CA TYR A 94 -25.23 2.45 -15.38
C TYR A 94 -25.32 1.03 -15.95
N GLN A 95 -25.20 0.91 -17.27
CA GLN A 95 -25.30 -0.36 -17.98
C GLN A 95 -23.92 -0.92 -18.30
N GLY A 96 -23.79 -2.25 -18.29
CA GLY A 96 -22.50 -2.90 -18.62
C GLY A 96 -21.39 -2.56 -17.62
N CYS A 97 -21.68 -2.65 -16.33
CA CYS A 97 -20.69 -2.44 -15.26
C CYS A 97 -19.87 -3.72 -15.04
N HIS A 98 -18.55 -3.61 -15.05
CA HIS A 98 -17.65 -4.75 -14.88
C HIS A 98 -16.93 -4.67 -13.54
N HIS A 99 -16.86 -5.79 -12.81
CA HIS A 99 -16.18 -5.83 -11.51
C HIS A 99 -14.68 -5.54 -11.68
N ILE A 100 -14.12 -4.74 -10.77
CA ILE A 100 -12.69 -4.36 -10.75
C ILE A 100 -12.01 -4.92 -9.51
N SER A 101 -12.66 -4.77 -8.35
CA SER A 101 -12.04 -5.07 -7.06
C SER A 101 -13.09 -5.29 -5.98
N SER A 102 -12.76 -6.16 -5.03
CA SER A 102 -13.53 -6.37 -3.80
C SER A 102 -12.72 -5.90 -2.61
N GLY A 103 -13.36 -5.08 -1.77
CA GLY A 103 -12.86 -4.66 -0.48
C GLY A 103 -13.71 -5.25 0.65
N LEU A 104 -13.30 -4.97 1.90
CA LEU A 104 -13.98 -5.49 3.08
C LEU A 104 -15.46 -5.09 3.15
N CYS A 105 -15.79 -3.84 2.81
CA CYS A 105 -17.14 -3.28 2.94
C CYS A 105 -17.77 -2.88 1.61
N SER A 106 -17.09 -3.09 0.48
CA SER A 106 -17.57 -2.62 -0.83
C SER A 106 -16.95 -3.36 -2.00
N ASP A 107 -17.72 -3.49 -3.07
CA ASP A 107 -17.21 -3.88 -4.38
C ASP A 107 -17.12 -2.66 -5.30
N VAL A 108 -16.11 -2.65 -6.19
CA VAL A 108 -15.90 -1.57 -7.16
C VAL A 108 -16.13 -2.11 -8.56
N TYR A 109 -16.96 -1.43 -9.33
CA TYR A 109 -17.28 -1.74 -10.72
C TYR A 109 -16.88 -0.60 -11.66
N ARG A 110 -16.39 -0.89 -12.86
CA ARG A 110 -16.15 0.07 -13.95
C ARG A 110 -17.37 0.10 -14.85
N CYS A 111 -17.87 1.28 -15.16
CA CYS A 111 -18.82 1.50 -16.26
C CYS A 111 -18.28 2.65 -17.11
N ASN A 112 -17.80 2.36 -18.31
CA ASN A 112 -17.16 3.34 -19.19
C ASN A 112 -16.03 4.11 -18.45
N ALA A 113 -16.22 5.43 -18.26
CA ALA A 113 -15.29 6.36 -17.62
C ALA A 113 -15.56 6.58 -16.12
N VAL A 114 -16.47 5.81 -15.50
CA VAL A 114 -16.78 5.92 -14.07
C VAL A 114 -16.51 4.62 -13.31
N ALA A 115 -16.21 4.78 -12.03
CA ALA A 115 -16.13 3.71 -11.05
C ALA A 115 -17.31 3.81 -10.07
N LEU A 116 -18.00 2.70 -9.83
CA LEU A 116 -19.10 2.57 -8.89
C LEU A 116 -18.63 1.76 -7.69
N LYS A 117 -18.49 2.40 -6.52
CA LYS A 117 -18.26 1.74 -5.24
C LYS A 117 -19.62 1.36 -4.65
N VAL A 118 -19.95 0.07 -4.73
CA VAL A 118 -21.19 -0.51 -4.20
C VAL A 118 -20.93 -0.97 -2.78
N ILE A 119 -21.59 -0.34 -1.82
CA ILE A 119 -21.45 -0.68 -0.40
C ILE A 119 -22.20 -1.99 -0.11
N LEU A 120 -21.47 -2.94 0.48
CA LEU A 120 -22.02 -4.22 0.93
C LEU A 120 -22.66 -4.03 2.30
N GLN A 121 -23.83 -4.62 2.53
CA GLN A 121 -24.53 -4.60 3.82
C GLN A 121 -23.86 -5.54 4.84
N LEU A 122 -22.60 -5.24 5.19
CA LEU A 122 -21.99 -5.80 6.39
C LEU A 122 -22.28 -4.82 7.54
N HIS A 123 -23.00 -5.29 8.55
CA HIS A 123 -23.36 -4.49 9.70
C HIS A 123 -22.09 -4.10 10.50
N ASN A 124 -21.92 -2.80 10.77
CA ASN A 124 -20.97 -2.20 11.73
C ASN A 124 -19.53 -2.76 11.74
N VAL A 125 -18.79 -2.60 10.65
CA VAL A 125 -17.34 -2.77 10.66
C VAL A 125 -16.70 -1.44 11.06
N GLU A 126 -16.64 -1.12 12.35
CA GLU A 126 -15.90 0.08 12.80
C GLU A 126 -14.46 0.05 12.26
N PRO A 127 -13.88 1.17 11.80
CA PRO A 127 -14.43 2.52 11.73
C PRO A 127 -15.09 2.87 10.38
N HIS A 128 -15.38 1.87 9.54
CA HIS A 128 -15.97 2.09 8.22
C HIS A 128 -17.38 2.64 8.34
N ASN A 129 -17.60 3.84 7.81
CA ASN A 129 -18.92 4.47 7.80
C ASN A 129 -19.19 5.12 6.44
N PRO A 130 -19.91 4.42 5.54
CA PRO A 130 -20.19 4.90 4.18
C PRO A 130 -20.94 6.23 4.13
N GLU A 131 -21.82 6.50 5.11
CA GLU A 131 -22.56 7.78 5.17
C GLU A 131 -21.65 8.93 5.60
N LEU A 132 -20.67 8.67 6.48
CA LEU A 132 -19.62 9.66 6.80
C LEU A 132 -18.68 9.87 5.61
N GLU A 133 -18.32 8.82 4.88
CA GLU A 133 -17.51 8.92 3.67
C GLU A 133 -18.19 9.87 2.65
N VAL A 134 -19.50 9.71 2.41
CA VAL A 134 -20.28 10.62 1.56
C VAL A 134 -20.23 12.06 2.07
N LYS A 135 -20.48 12.28 3.37
CA LYS A 135 -20.48 13.64 3.95
C LYS A 135 -19.11 14.31 3.85
N ILE A 136 -18.05 13.58 4.17
CA ILE A 136 -16.68 14.07 4.09
C ILE A 136 -16.37 14.41 2.63
N LEU A 137 -16.46 13.45 1.71
CA LEU A 137 -16.15 13.67 0.30
C LEU A 137 -16.96 14.80 -0.35
N SER A 138 -18.24 14.94 0.01
CA SER A 138 -19.10 16.02 -0.51
C SER A 138 -18.64 17.42 -0.07
N SER A 139 -17.86 17.52 1.01
CA SER A 139 -17.29 18.78 1.51
C SER A 139 -15.91 19.11 0.93
N LEU A 140 -15.28 18.16 0.23
CA LEU A 140 -13.90 18.31 -0.27
C LEU A 140 -13.88 18.80 -1.72
N ASN A 141 -12.94 19.70 -2.02
CA ASN A 141 -12.66 20.12 -3.38
C ASN A 141 -11.16 20.44 -3.54
N HIS A 142 -10.38 19.48 -4.02
CA HIS A 142 -8.95 19.60 -4.23
C HIS A 142 -8.51 18.75 -5.43
N PRO A 143 -7.57 19.22 -6.28
CA PRO A 143 -7.18 18.50 -7.52
C PRO A 143 -6.57 17.11 -7.26
N SER A 144 -5.96 16.90 -6.10
CA SER A 144 -5.32 15.63 -5.69
C SER A 144 -6.18 14.78 -4.75
N ILE A 145 -7.51 15.00 -4.73
CA ILE A 145 -8.49 14.20 -3.97
C ILE A 145 -9.56 13.71 -4.95
N ILE A 146 -9.94 12.44 -4.84
CA ILE A 146 -10.98 11.86 -5.71
C ILE A 146 -12.31 12.61 -5.54
N LYS A 147 -12.89 13.02 -6.66
CA LYS A 147 -14.18 13.73 -6.67
C LYS A 147 -15.34 12.74 -6.63
N LEU A 148 -16.20 12.86 -5.63
CA LEU A 148 -17.48 12.18 -5.58
C LEU A 148 -18.44 12.84 -6.58
N ASN A 149 -18.78 12.14 -7.67
CA ASN A 149 -19.63 12.67 -8.72
C ASN A 149 -21.11 12.62 -8.32
N THR A 150 -21.56 11.43 -7.89
CA THR A 150 -22.96 11.17 -7.57
C THR A 150 -23.07 10.10 -6.49
N VAL A 151 -24.12 10.18 -5.69
CA VAL A 151 -24.52 9.14 -4.73
C VAL A 151 -25.96 8.75 -4.99
N PHE A 152 -26.25 7.46 -4.98
CA PHE A 152 -27.63 6.96 -5.07
C PHE A 152 -27.75 5.61 -4.35
N ARG A 153 -28.99 5.14 -4.22
CA ARG A 153 -29.30 3.78 -3.74
C ARG A 153 -29.94 2.98 -4.85
N ASP A 154 -29.53 1.73 -5.02
CA ASP A 154 -30.16 0.84 -5.99
C ASP A 154 -31.51 0.28 -5.49
N PRO A 155 -32.25 -0.48 -6.31
CA PRO A 155 -33.51 -1.10 -5.87
C PRO A 155 -33.36 -2.04 -4.66
N SER A 156 -32.17 -2.56 -4.41
CA SER A 156 -31.83 -3.39 -3.24
C SER A 156 -31.41 -2.55 -2.02
N ASN A 157 -31.60 -1.23 -2.07
CA ASN A 157 -31.24 -0.27 -1.02
C ASN A 157 -29.74 -0.27 -0.65
N ARG A 158 -28.86 -0.69 -1.57
CA ARG A 158 -27.40 -0.58 -1.40
C ARG A 158 -26.96 0.83 -1.74
N LEU A 159 -26.11 1.42 -0.90
CA LEU A 159 -25.52 2.73 -1.14
C LEU A 159 -24.44 2.61 -2.22
N ILE A 160 -24.47 3.51 -3.21
CA ILE A 160 -23.55 3.49 -4.34
C ILE A 160 -22.94 4.88 -4.50
N LEU A 161 -21.61 4.93 -4.49
CA LEU A 161 -20.82 6.13 -4.71
C LEU A 161 -20.19 6.05 -6.11
N VAL A 162 -20.33 7.11 -6.90
CA VAL A 162 -19.81 7.19 -8.27
C VAL A 162 -18.63 8.14 -8.32
N PHE A 163 -17.53 7.66 -8.90
CA PHE A 163 -16.26 8.37 -9.03
C PHE A 163 -15.78 8.38 -10.48
N PRO A 164 -14.89 9.29 -10.90
CA PRO A 164 -14.18 9.13 -12.15
C PRO A 164 -13.27 7.89 -12.08
N TYR A 165 -13.30 7.04 -13.11
CA TYR A 165 -12.47 5.84 -13.16
C TYR A 165 -10.99 6.20 -13.29
N GLN A 166 -10.15 5.50 -12.55
CA GLN A 166 -8.69 5.58 -12.60
C GLN A 166 -8.15 4.20 -12.91
N ALA A 167 -7.35 4.07 -13.97
CA ALA A 167 -6.89 2.78 -14.46
C ALA A 167 -5.86 2.12 -13.53
N PHE A 168 -5.11 2.92 -12.77
CA PHE A 168 -4.00 2.45 -11.97
C PHE A 168 -4.07 2.98 -10.54
N THR A 169 -3.40 2.27 -9.65
CA THR A 169 -3.08 2.73 -8.30
C THR A 169 -1.56 2.74 -8.12
N LEU A 170 -1.04 3.44 -7.11
CA LEU A 170 0.38 3.36 -6.79
C LEU A 170 0.81 1.90 -6.51
N ALA A 171 -0.09 1.08 -5.93
CA ALA A 171 0.14 -0.35 -5.75
C ALA A 171 0.39 -1.09 -7.09
N THR A 172 -0.38 -0.76 -8.15
CA THR A 172 -0.16 -1.36 -9.47
C THR A 172 1.23 -1.02 -10.03
N PHE A 173 1.72 0.20 -9.82
CA PHE A 173 3.06 0.59 -10.26
C PHE A 173 4.16 -0.08 -9.43
N LEU A 174 4.01 -0.17 -8.09
CA LEU A 174 4.95 -0.89 -7.22
C LEU A 174 5.04 -2.38 -7.58
N ALA A 175 3.91 -2.99 -7.94
CA ALA A 175 3.86 -4.36 -8.41
C ALA A 175 4.59 -4.55 -9.75
N ALA A 176 4.62 -3.54 -10.61
CA ALA A 176 5.31 -3.61 -11.89
C ALA A 176 6.85 -3.52 -11.78
N GLY A 177 7.37 -2.87 -10.72
CA GLY A 177 8.80 -2.79 -10.46
C GLY A 177 9.24 -1.44 -9.89
N PRO A 178 10.56 -1.15 -9.94
CA PRO A 178 11.12 0.10 -9.46
C PRO A 178 10.51 1.32 -10.16
N LEU A 179 10.29 2.37 -9.39
CA LEU A 179 9.64 3.60 -9.87
C LEU A 179 10.68 4.66 -10.24
N PRO A 180 10.47 5.43 -11.32
CA PRO A 180 11.32 6.56 -11.64
C PRO A 180 11.27 7.62 -10.53
N PRO A 181 12.43 8.14 -10.04
CA PRO A 181 12.47 9.13 -8.97
C PRO A 181 11.61 10.38 -9.25
N GLY A 182 11.60 10.85 -10.50
CA GLY A 182 10.77 11.98 -10.92
C GLY A 182 9.25 11.72 -10.87
N SER A 183 8.82 10.47 -11.01
CA SER A 183 7.40 10.11 -10.81
C SER A 183 7.06 10.03 -9.34
N ILE A 184 7.93 9.43 -8.52
CA ILE A 184 7.78 9.40 -7.06
C ILE A 184 7.65 10.82 -6.51
N ALA A 185 8.58 11.72 -6.87
CA ALA A 185 8.56 13.10 -6.39
C ALA A 185 7.25 13.80 -6.71
N ARG A 186 6.77 13.71 -7.96
CA ARG A 186 5.49 14.34 -8.38
C ARG A 186 4.29 13.78 -7.64
N TRP A 187 4.15 12.46 -7.57
CA TRP A 187 3.03 11.83 -6.87
C TRP A 187 3.01 12.18 -5.38
N PHE A 188 4.17 12.23 -4.73
CA PHE A 188 4.25 12.64 -3.33
C PHE A 188 3.98 14.13 -3.12
N CYS A 189 4.37 15.01 -4.03
CA CYS A 189 3.93 16.42 -4.00
C CYS A 189 2.40 16.54 -4.04
N ASP A 190 1.73 15.80 -4.93
CA ASP A 190 0.26 15.78 -5.01
C ASP A 190 -0.38 15.26 -3.70
N ILE A 191 0.17 14.16 -3.14
CA ILE A 191 -0.29 13.56 -1.89
C ILE A 191 -0.12 14.54 -0.72
N PHE A 192 1.04 15.17 -0.58
CA PHE A 192 1.27 16.15 0.49
C PHE A 192 0.38 17.38 0.33
N SER A 193 0.12 17.84 -0.90
CA SER A 193 -0.85 18.90 -1.16
C SER A 193 -2.27 18.52 -0.70
N ALA A 194 -2.71 17.30 -1.01
CA ALA A 194 -4.01 16.79 -0.54
C ALA A 194 -4.06 16.68 1.00
N LEU A 195 -3.02 16.14 1.64
CA LEU A 195 -2.94 16.03 3.09
C LEU A 195 -2.92 17.41 3.75
N LYS A 196 -2.20 18.39 3.20
CA LYS A 196 -2.20 19.77 3.68
C LYS A 196 -3.62 20.35 3.67
N TYR A 197 -4.37 20.13 2.60
CA TYR A 197 -5.77 20.55 2.49
C TYR A 197 -6.68 19.87 3.52
N LEU A 198 -6.54 18.56 3.71
CA LEU A 198 -7.33 17.80 4.71
C LEU A 198 -7.00 18.20 6.14
N HIS A 199 -5.70 18.31 6.46
CA HIS A 199 -5.21 18.56 7.81
C HIS A 199 -5.50 19.98 8.27
N ALA A 200 -5.56 20.95 7.37
CA ALA A 200 -6.03 22.30 7.67
C ALA A 200 -7.50 22.33 8.18
N GLN A 201 -8.29 21.31 7.85
CA GLN A 201 -9.68 21.13 8.29
C GLN A 201 -9.80 20.15 9.48
N GLY A 202 -8.67 19.63 9.99
CA GLY A 202 -8.63 18.62 11.04
C GLY A 202 -9.09 17.23 10.62
N ILE A 203 -9.25 16.98 9.31
CA ILE A 203 -9.64 15.69 8.78
C ILE A 203 -8.44 14.75 8.80
N ILE A 204 -8.64 13.52 9.28
CA ILE A 204 -7.61 12.47 9.29
C ILE A 204 -8.07 11.39 8.32
N HIS A 205 -7.25 11.03 7.34
CA HIS A 205 -7.63 10.03 6.33
C HIS A 205 -7.65 8.61 6.91
N ARG A 206 -6.70 8.27 7.78
CA ARG A 206 -6.60 7.00 8.54
C ARG A 206 -6.33 5.73 7.73
N ASP A 207 -6.20 5.80 6.41
CA ASP A 207 -5.85 4.63 5.58
C ASP A 207 -5.05 5.03 4.33
N ILE A 208 -3.99 5.82 4.53
CA ILE A 208 -3.04 6.14 3.46
C ILE A 208 -2.21 4.89 3.14
N LYS A 209 -2.31 4.41 1.89
CA LYS A 209 -1.56 3.26 1.38
C LYS A 209 -1.53 3.28 -0.16
N PRO A 210 -0.64 2.51 -0.82
CA PRO A 210 -0.53 2.54 -2.28
C PRO A 210 -1.81 2.22 -3.06
N SER A 211 -2.71 1.38 -2.52
CA SER A 211 -3.96 1.05 -3.21
C SER A 211 -4.96 2.22 -3.23
N ASN A 212 -4.82 3.16 -2.30
CA ASN A 212 -5.73 4.30 -2.13
C ASN A 212 -5.20 5.57 -2.81
N VAL A 213 -4.02 5.49 -3.44
CA VAL A 213 -3.47 6.51 -4.32
C VAL A 213 -3.78 6.11 -5.76
N LEU A 214 -4.76 6.77 -6.37
CA LEU A 214 -5.17 6.51 -7.74
C LEU A 214 -4.37 7.35 -8.72
N ILE A 215 -4.04 6.79 -9.87
CA ILE A 215 -3.23 7.42 -10.91
C ILE A 215 -3.87 7.12 -12.26
N ALA A 216 -4.27 8.15 -13.00
CA ALA A 216 -4.85 7.99 -14.34
C ALA A 216 -3.78 7.61 -15.37
N SER A 217 -2.66 8.33 -15.31
CA SER A 217 -1.52 8.22 -16.22
C SER A 217 -0.27 8.74 -15.53
N ASP A 218 0.89 8.55 -16.15
CA ASP A 218 2.17 9.06 -15.67
C ASP A 218 2.23 10.59 -15.53
N THR A 219 1.40 11.31 -16.26
CA THR A 219 1.33 12.79 -16.33
C THR A 219 0.18 13.39 -15.53
N ALA A 220 -0.81 12.58 -15.17
CA ALA A 220 -1.93 13.02 -14.35
C ALA A 220 -1.52 13.16 -12.87
N PRO A 221 -2.21 14.04 -12.11
CA PRO A 221 -2.02 14.12 -10.66
C PRO A 221 -2.35 12.80 -9.97
N ALA A 222 -1.63 12.49 -8.90
CA ALA A 222 -2.05 11.43 -7.99
C ALA A 222 -3.27 11.87 -7.16
N LEU A 223 -4.26 10.99 -7.01
CA LEU A 223 -5.50 11.26 -6.29
C LEU A 223 -5.58 10.41 -5.02
N LEU A 224 -5.75 11.04 -3.86
CA LEU A 224 -6.15 10.34 -2.64
C LEU A 224 -7.61 9.88 -2.73
N SER A 225 -7.87 8.66 -2.31
CA SER A 225 -9.18 8.02 -2.37
C SER A 225 -9.46 7.14 -1.15
N ASP A 226 -10.70 6.64 -1.07
CA ASP A 226 -11.20 5.78 0.02
C ASP A 226 -11.20 6.47 1.39
N PHE A 227 -12.22 7.30 1.60
CA PHE A 227 -12.46 7.99 2.86
C PHE A 227 -13.36 7.18 3.80
N GLY A 228 -13.53 5.88 3.52
CA GLY A 228 -14.40 4.97 4.28
C GLY A 228 -14.05 4.93 5.78
N THR A 229 -12.77 5.09 6.11
CA THR A 229 -12.29 5.15 7.49
C THR A 229 -11.96 6.58 7.94
N ALA A 230 -12.18 7.64 7.17
CA ALA A 230 -11.72 8.98 7.57
C ALA A 230 -12.42 9.49 8.84
N TRP A 231 -11.73 10.34 9.60
CA TRP A 231 -12.28 11.03 10.78
C TRP A 231 -12.37 12.53 10.52
N HIS A 232 -13.52 13.13 10.83
CA HIS A 232 -13.76 14.56 10.69
C HIS A 232 -14.25 15.15 12.03
N PRO A 233 -13.71 16.30 12.49
CA PRO A 233 -14.02 16.85 13.80
C PRO A 233 -15.52 17.16 14.02
N ALA A 234 -16.21 17.70 13.01
CA ALA A 234 -17.65 17.92 13.08
C ALA A 234 -18.50 16.67 12.77
N PHE A 235 -18.18 15.90 11.71
CA PHE A 235 -19.06 14.81 11.26
C PHE A 235 -18.90 13.51 12.06
N SER A 236 -17.71 13.24 12.61
CA SER A 236 -17.42 12.00 13.33
C SER A 236 -17.63 12.12 14.84
N ALA A 237 -17.55 13.32 15.43
CA ALA A 237 -17.52 13.51 16.88
C ALA A 237 -18.72 12.93 17.65
N SER A 238 -19.89 12.81 17.02
CA SER A 238 -21.08 12.20 17.65
C SER A 238 -21.00 10.67 17.78
N PHE A 239 -20.15 10.01 17.00
CA PHE A 239 -19.97 8.55 17.00
C PHE A 239 -18.58 8.15 17.51
N GLU A 240 -17.58 9.02 17.32
CA GLU A 240 -16.19 8.76 17.63
C GLU A 240 -15.51 10.05 18.13
N SER A 241 -15.35 10.16 19.46
CA SER A 241 -14.81 11.37 20.08
C SER A 241 -13.33 11.62 19.72
N PRO A 242 -12.86 12.89 19.73
CA PRO A 242 -11.46 13.20 19.43
C PRO A 242 -10.43 12.51 20.33
N THR A 243 -10.79 12.16 21.57
CA THR A 243 -9.88 11.54 22.55
C THR A 243 -10.06 10.02 22.67
N SER A 244 -11.08 9.45 22.02
CA SER A 244 -11.40 8.03 22.08
C SER A 244 -11.72 7.48 20.68
N LYS A 245 -10.77 7.62 19.76
CA LYS A 245 -10.87 7.08 18.40
C LYS A 245 -10.63 5.56 18.36
N CYS A 246 -11.11 4.90 17.31
CA CYS A 246 -10.89 3.51 16.97
C CYS A 246 -9.41 3.27 16.64
N LEU A 247 -8.87 2.16 17.14
CA LEU A 247 -7.46 1.80 16.95
C LEU A 247 -7.23 0.94 15.71
N GLU A 248 -8.28 0.29 15.19
CA GLU A 248 -8.22 -0.59 14.00
C GLU A 248 -8.25 0.23 12.70
N VAL A 249 -7.31 1.15 12.60
CA VAL A 249 -7.10 2.04 11.44
C VAL A 249 -5.75 1.80 10.81
N GLY A 250 -5.67 2.08 9.51
CA GLY A 250 -4.49 1.86 8.70
C GLY A 250 -4.28 0.39 8.33
N THR A 251 -3.76 0.18 7.13
CA THR A 251 -3.38 -1.16 6.65
C THR A 251 -2.01 -1.55 7.21
N THR A 252 -1.84 -2.83 7.55
CA THR A 252 -0.78 -3.37 8.41
C THR A 252 0.60 -2.71 8.24
N SER A 253 1.18 -2.68 7.05
CA SER A 253 2.54 -2.15 6.83
C SER A 253 2.70 -0.63 6.98
N TYR A 254 1.60 0.14 6.91
CA TYR A 254 1.58 1.61 6.95
C TYR A 254 1.02 2.16 8.27
N ARG A 255 0.58 1.27 9.17
CA ARG A 255 -0.04 1.66 10.44
C ARG A 255 0.96 2.39 11.34
N ALA A 256 0.50 3.49 11.95
CA ALA A 256 1.30 4.32 12.83
C ALA A 256 1.48 3.69 14.22
N PRO A 257 2.65 3.83 14.86
CA PRO A 257 2.99 3.09 16.06
C PRO A 257 2.10 3.47 17.26
N GLU A 258 1.67 4.73 17.38
CA GLU A 258 0.78 5.17 18.45
C GLU A 258 -0.53 4.36 18.50
N THR A 259 -1.06 3.95 17.34
CA THR A 259 -2.27 3.12 17.29
C THR A 259 -2.02 1.66 17.66
N LEU A 260 -0.78 1.17 17.53
CA LEU A 260 -0.38 -0.18 17.94
C LEU A 260 -0.18 -0.28 19.46
N PHE A 261 0.14 0.84 20.11
CA PHE A 261 0.30 0.95 21.56
C PHE A 261 -0.93 1.57 22.25
N GLY A 262 -2.09 1.53 21.58
CA GLY A 262 -3.38 1.84 22.19
C GLY A 262 -3.70 3.32 22.37
N HIS A 263 -2.92 4.23 21.78
CA HIS A 263 -3.21 5.66 21.86
C HIS A 263 -4.43 6.02 21.01
N ARG A 264 -5.52 6.45 21.65
CA ARG A 264 -6.78 6.81 20.98
C ARG A 264 -6.93 8.30 20.67
N GLY A 265 -6.00 9.12 21.17
CA GLY A 265 -5.95 10.57 20.96
C GLY A 265 -5.21 11.00 19.69
N TYR A 266 -4.90 10.06 18.79
CA TYR A 266 -4.11 10.34 17.59
C TYR A 266 -4.77 11.41 16.70
N SER A 267 -3.95 12.09 15.91
CA SER A 267 -4.34 13.22 15.05
C SER A 267 -3.76 13.07 13.65
N THR A 268 -3.72 14.17 12.89
CA THR A 268 -3.19 14.24 11.52
C THR A 268 -1.78 13.67 11.32
N PRO A 269 -0.82 13.67 12.28
CA PRO A 269 0.49 13.03 12.10
C PRO A 269 0.44 11.52 11.83
N LEU A 270 -0.70 10.87 12.06
CA LEU A 270 -0.94 9.47 11.70
C LEU A 270 -0.82 9.26 10.18
N ASP A 271 -1.40 10.17 9.38
CA ASP A 271 -1.33 10.08 7.91
C ASP A 271 0.10 10.33 7.40
N LEU A 272 0.89 11.13 8.12
CA LEU A 272 2.28 11.46 7.76
C LEU A 272 3.21 10.26 7.96
N TRP A 273 2.99 9.47 9.02
CA TRP A 273 3.68 8.21 9.19
C TRP A 273 3.40 7.25 8.04
N ALA A 274 2.12 7.04 7.72
CA ALA A 274 1.70 6.16 6.64
C ALA A 274 2.29 6.61 5.29
N THR A 275 2.31 7.91 5.05
CA THR A 275 2.93 8.52 3.85
C THR A 275 4.45 8.32 3.84
N GLY A 276 5.15 8.46 4.97
CA GLY A 276 6.58 8.20 5.08
C GLY A 276 6.93 6.73 4.81
N ALA A 277 6.15 5.79 5.34
CA ALA A 277 6.32 4.36 5.10
C ALA A 277 6.07 4.00 3.63
N MET A 278 5.06 4.61 3.01
CA MET A 278 4.76 4.47 1.59
C MET A 278 5.87 5.06 0.70
N LEU A 279 6.43 6.21 1.07
CA LEU A 279 7.55 6.84 0.36
C LEU A 279 8.79 5.95 0.41
N ALA A 280 9.11 5.43 1.60
CA ALA A 280 10.23 4.51 1.79
C ALA A 280 10.08 3.25 0.92
N GLU A 281 8.87 2.72 0.77
CA GLU A 281 8.60 1.59 -0.13
C GLU A 281 8.83 1.94 -1.60
N CYS A 282 8.38 3.11 -2.04
CA CYS A 282 8.56 3.60 -3.41
C CYS A 282 10.04 3.83 -3.77
N LEU A 283 10.84 4.29 -2.81
CA LEU A 283 12.26 4.60 -3.00
C LEU A 283 13.17 3.36 -3.02
N ARG A 284 12.65 2.18 -2.65
CA ARG A 284 13.44 0.94 -2.61
C ARG A 284 13.44 0.23 -3.96
N ASN A 285 14.56 -0.42 -4.27
CA ASN A 285 14.72 -1.26 -5.46
C ASN A 285 15.20 -2.67 -5.08
N PRO A 286 14.39 -3.73 -5.27
CA PRO A 286 12.99 -3.68 -5.69
C PRO A 286 12.09 -3.03 -4.62
N PRO A 287 10.90 -2.52 -4.98
CA PRO A 287 9.95 -1.99 -4.00
C PRO A 287 9.59 -3.02 -2.94
N LYS A 288 9.60 -2.60 -1.69
CA LYS A 288 9.27 -3.45 -0.54
C LYS A 288 8.84 -2.59 0.63
N CYS A 289 7.73 -2.94 1.28
CA CYS A 289 7.27 -2.30 2.50
C CYS A 289 8.41 -2.15 3.52
N LEU A 290 8.49 -0.99 4.16
CA LEU A 290 9.52 -0.71 5.16
C LEU A 290 9.33 -1.59 6.40
N PHE A 291 8.08 -1.74 6.84
CA PHE A 291 7.71 -2.59 7.96
C PHE A 291 6.90 -3.79 7.46
N ASP A 292 7.25 -4.99 7.93
CA ASP A 292 6.67 -6.25 7.45
C ASP A 292 6.01 -6.99 8.63
N SER A 293 4.70 -7.20 8.55
CA SER A 293 3.99 -8.13 9.43
C SER A 293 4.08 -9.52 8.83
N ARG A 294 5.09 -10.33 9.20
CA ARG A 294 5.21 -11.69 8.67
C ARG A 294 3.90 -12.48 8.81
N ASN A 295 3.57 -13.25 7.76
CA ASN A 295 2.33 -14.02 7.65
C ASN A 295 2.23 -15.17 8.67
N THR A 296 1.25 -15.08 9.54
CA THR A 296 0.40 -16.22 9.91
C THR A 296 -1.04 -15.73 9.78
N THR A 297 -1.73 -16.12 8.70
CA THR A 297 -3.19 -16.05 8.50
C THR A 297 -3.87 -14.68 8.75
N GLU A 298 -4.11 -13.91 7.68
CA GLU A 298 -5.13 -12.86 7.48
C GLU A 298 -5.44 -11.81 8.56
N THR A 299 -4.65 -11.71 9.62
CA THR A 299 -4.53 -10.52 10.46
C THR A 299 -3.06 -10.46 10.85
N GLY A 300 -2.27 -9.74 10.06
CA GLY A 300 -0.83 -9.60 10.28
C GLY A 300 -0.56 -9.28 11.75
N ASN A 301 0.25 -10.11 12.40
CA ASN A 301 0.47 -10.00 13.83
C ASN A 301 1.00 -8.60 14.17
N GLN A 302 0.23 -7.81 14.93
CA GLN A 302 0.63 -6.46 15.38
C GLN A 302 2.00 -6.49 16.06
N LEU A 303 2.31 -7.56 16.78
CA LEU A 303 3.63 -7.78 17.39
C LEU A 303 4.73 -7.93 16.33
N GLY A 304 4.46 -8.64 15.23
CA GLY A 304 5.40 -8.78 14.12
C GLY A 304 5.72 -7.44 13.46
N LEU A 305 4.69 -6.61 13.29
CA LEU A 305 4.85 -5.24 12.78
C LEU A 305 5.67 -4.37 13.75
N ILE A 306 5.33 -4.38 15.05
CA ILE A 306 6.08 -3.67 16.10
C ILE A 306 7.55 -4.09 16.10
N LEU A 307 7.82 -5.40 16.06
CA LEU A 307 9.18 -5.93 16.00
C LEU A 307 9.92 -5.47 14.74
N SER A 308 9.23 -5.42 13.60
CA SER A 308 9.81 -4.88 12.36
C SER A 308 10.15 -3.39 12.48
N MET A 309 9.33 -2.60 13.16
CA MET A 309 9.61 -1.19 13.43
C MET A 309 10.83 -1.05 14.35
N PHE A 310 10.90 -1.78 15.46
CA PHE A 310 12.04 -1.74 16.39
C PHE A 310 13.35 -2.18 15.72
N GLN A 311 13.30 -3.23 14.91
CA GLN A 311 14.47 -3.68 14.15
C GLN A 311 14.94 -2.68 13.08
N THR A 312 14.13 -1.68 12.75
CA THR A 312 14.42 -0.70 11.69
C THR A 312 14.81 0.64 12.28
N LEU A 313 13.95 1.20 13.13
CA LEU A 313 14.10 2.53 13.76
C LEU A 313 14.78 2.49 15.13
N GLY A 314 15.05 1.30 15.66
CA GLY A 314 15.51 1.09 17.03
C GLY A 314 14.37 0.99 18.03
N THR A 315 14.64 0.43 19.21
CA THR A 315 13.66 0.39 20.31
C THR A 315 13.44 1.81 20.84
N PRO A 316 12.18 2.29 20.98
CA PRO A 316 11.91 3.63 21.50
C PRO A 316 12.28 3.75 22.97
N THR A 317 12.87 4.88 23.34
CA THR A 317 13.14 5.28 24.72
C THR A 317 12.20 6.43 25.14
N ARG A 318 12.22 6.78 26.43
CA ARG A 318 11.43 7.91 26.97
C ARG A 318 11.85 9.25 26.37
N GLU A 319 13.08 9.35 25.87
CA GLU A 319 13.61 10.54 25.20
C GLU A 319 13.18 10.60 23.73
N THR A 320 13.15 9.45 23.03
CA THR A 320 12.76 9.39 21.62
C THR A 320 11.26 9.40 21.42
N TRP A 321 10.49 8.88 22.38
CA TRP A 321 9.02 8.83 22.33
C TRP A 321 8.36 9.23 23.67
N PRO A 322 8.53 10.49 24.12
CA PRO A 322 7.97 10.96 25.40
C PRO A 322 6.46 10.71 25.57
N GLU A 323 5.65 10.97 24.54
CA GLU A 323 4.18 10.85 24.62
C GLU A 323 3.72 9.42 24.95
N ALA A 324 4.50 8.40 24.58
CA ALA A 324 4.18 6.99 24.84
C ALA A 324 4.21 6.62 26.33
N SER A 325 4.76 7.47 27.19
CA SER A 325 4.66 7.32 28.65
C SER A 325 3.22 7.43 29.16
N THR A 326 2.33 8.03 28.39
CA THR A 326 0.91 8.21 28.73
C THR A 326 0.00 7.15 28.12
N PHE A 327 0.55 6.25 27.30
CA PHE A 327 -0.24 5.25 26.61
C PHE A 327 -0.63 4.10 27.54
N ASN A 328 -1.70 3.38 27.18
CA ASN A 328 -2.16 2.21 27.92
C ASN A 328 -1.10 1.11 28.01
N THR A 329 -0.23 1.00 27.00
CA THR A 329 0.85 0.01 26.96
C THR A 329 2.15 0.68 26.51
N PRO A 330 2.91 1.32 27.42
CA PRO A 330 4.16 1.97 27.08
C PRO A 330 5.20 0.95 26.55
N PRO A 331 5.94 1.26 25.48
CA PRO A 331 6.87 0.31 24.84
C PRO A 331 8.25 0.21 25.50
N PHE A 332 8.46 0.80 26.69
CA PHE A 332 9.81 1.01 27.25
C PHE A 332 10.41 -0.21 27.94
N ASP A 333 9.58 -1.12 28.45
CA ASP A 333 10.04 -2.33 29.16
C ASP A 333 10.16 -3.53 28.21
N TRP A 334 10.67 -3.29 26.99
CA TRP A 334 10.82 -4.35 25.99
C TRP A 334 12.00 -5.27 26.34
N TYR A 335 11.79 -6.58 26.23
CA TYR A 335 12.79 -7.60 26.62
C TYR A 335 14.10 -7.56 25.82
N LYS A 336 14.11 -6.88 24.66
CA LYS A 336 15.25 -6.81 23.75
C LYS A 336 15.38 -5.43 23.10
N GLU A 337 16.50 -4.78 23.32
CA GLU A 337 16.82 -3.54 22.63
C GLU A 337 17.36 -3.81 21.23
N PHE A 338 16.93 -2.99 20.28
CA PHE A 338 17.43 -2.96 18.91
C PHE A 338 18.04 -1.59 18.64
N PRO A 339 19.29 -1.50 18.13
CA PRO A 339 19.84 -0.24 17.67
C PRO A 339 19.12 0.23 16.39
N ALA A 340 18.98 1.53 16.22
CA ALA A 340 18.49 2.12 14.99
C ALA A 340 19.44 1.80 13.83
N LYS A 341 18.89 1.37 12.69
CA LYS A 341 19.69 1.20 11.47
C LYS A 341 19.97 2.55 10.84
N ASP A 342 21.13 2.67 10.19
CA ASP A 342 21.42 3.84 9.37
C ASP A 342 20.49 3.86 8.15
N TRP A 343 19.82 4.99 7.92
CA TRP A 343 18.94 5.20 6.77
C TRP A 343 19.63 4.97 5.44
N LYS A 344 20.95 5.21 5.33
CA LYS A 344 21.71 4.90 4.10
C LYS A 344 21.81 3.41 3.81
N THR A 345 21.65 2.56 4.84
CA THR A 345 21.57 1.11 4.70
C THR A 345 20.14 0.61 4.45
N ILE A 346 19.13 1.36 4.91
CA ILE A 346 17.71 1.05 4.66
C ILE A 346 17.32 1.43 3.22
N LEU A 347 17.71 2.63 2.80
CA LEU A 347 17.41 3.25 1.51
C LEU A 347 18.69 3.35 0.68
N VAL A 348 19.15 2.20 0.18
CA VAL A 348 20.38 2.09 -0.62
C VAL A 348 20.19 2.77 -1.98
N ASN A 349 21.18 3.56 -2.41
CA ASN A 349 21.17 4.31 -3.67
C ASN A 349 20.04 5.34 -3.81
N VAL A 350 19.55 5.87 -2.68
CA VAL A 350 18.57 6.96 -2.63
C VAL A 350 19.28 8.28 -2.32
N GLU A 351 18.82 9.37 -2.93
CA GLU A 351 19.35 10.71 -2.67
C GLU A 351 19.12 11.15 -1.20
N GLU A 352 20.06 11.91 -0.63
CA GLU A 352 19.98 12.37 0.77
C GLU A 352 18.71 13.18 1.05
N SER A 353 18.18 13.93 0.07
CA SER A 353 16.92 14.66 0.18
C SER A 353 15.72 13.73 0.43
N GLY A 354 15.65 12.61 -0.30
CA GLY A 354 14.63 11.58 -0.10
C GLY A 354 14.79 10.85 1.23
N ILE A 355 16.04 10.57 1.64
CA ILE A 355 16.35 9.99 2.95
C ILE A 355 15.94 10.94 4.09
N ASP A 356 16.24 12.24 3.96
CA ASP A 356 15.89 13.24 4.96
C ASP A 356 14.38 13.34 5.16
N LEU A 357 13.63 13.38 4.05
CA LEU A 357 12.18 13.42 4.09
C LEU A 357 11.61 12.19 4.81
N VAL A 358 12.06 10.99 4.44
CA VAL A 358 11.58 9.75 5.09
C VAL A 358 11.95 9.71 6.57
N ARG A 359 13.20 10.04 6.96
CA ARG A 359 13.60 9.98 8.39
C ARG A 359 12.85 10.96 9.26
N ARG A 360 12.41 12.10 8.72
CA ARG A 360 11.67 13.13 9.45
C ARG A 360 10.16 12.86 9.51
N LEU A 361 9.63 12.05 8.60
CA LEU A 361 8.25 11.54 8.67
C LEU A 361 8.13 10.33 9.61
N LEU A 362 9.15 9.47 9.64
CA LEU A 362 9.16 8.22 10.40
C LEU A 362 9.90 8.36 11.74
N VAL A 363 9.41 9.29 12.57
CA VAL A 363 9.83 9.44 13.96
C VAL A 363 8.75 8.94 14.92
N TRP A 364 9.18 8.41 16.06
CA TRP A 364 8.30 7.85 17.08
C TRP A 364 7.30 8.88 17.60
N GLU A 365 7.80 9.98 18.16
CA GLU A 365 7.01 11.09 18.68
C GLU A 365 6.19 11.75 17.57
N SER A 366 4.86 11.61 17.65
CA SER A 366 3.93 12.09 16.64
C SER A 366 4.03 13.60 16.42
N GLY A 367 4.22 14.37 17.49
CA GLY A 367 4.39 15.83 17.45
C GLY A 367 5.71 16.32 16.86
N LYS A 368 6.69 15.43 16.61
CA LYS A 368 7.96 15.77 15.95
C LYS A 368 8.00 15.38 14.47
N ARG A 369 6.96 14.69 13.97
CA ARG A 369 6.87 14.35 12.55
C ARG A 369 6.67 15.64 11.75
N LEU A 370 7.27 15.67 10.56
CA LEU A 370 6.97 16.71 9.58
C LEU A 370 5.46 16.79 9.33
N THR A 371 4.91 18.00 9.38
CA THR A 371 3.53 18.28 9.00
C THR A 371 3.40 18.39 7.49
N ALA A 372 2.19 18.20 6.95
CA ALA A 372 1.96 18.38 5.51
C ALA A 372 2.29 19.81 5.02
N ILE A 373 2.23 20.82 5.90
CA ILE A 373 2.61 22.20 5.59
C ILE A 373 4.13 22.34 5.43
N GLU A 374 4.93 21.66 6.25
CA GLU A 374 6.40 21.76 6.21
C GLU A 374 7.02 20.97 5.04
N VAL A 375 6.29 19.99 4.48
CA VAL A 375 6.74 19.18 3.34
C VAL A 375 6.33 19.79 1.99
N SER A 376 5.24 20.57 1.96
CA SER A 376 4.70 21.20 0.73
C SER A 376 5.36 22.54 0.43
#